data_AF-A0A348TVY1-F1
#
_entry.id   AF-A0A348TVY1-F1
#
_cell.length_a   1.000
_cell.length_b   1.000
_cell.length_c   1.000
_cell.angle_alpha   90.00
_cell.angle_beta   90.00
_cell.angle_gamma   90.00
#
_symmetry.space_group_name_H-M   'P 1'
#
loop_
_entity.id
_entity.type
_entity.pdbx_description
1 polymer ?
#
loop_
_entity_poly.entity_id
_entity_poly.type
_entity_poly.pdbx_seq_one_letter_code
_entity_poly.pdbx_strand_id
1 'polypeptide(L)'
;LRDQLIGTNEALHYRYDGNGDHWITQYSISSDRTVTVALDRDLHMSFVLIEDPFESVFIQYKSVDEKTGYPNDIEITVKSQPDYKVTIEVTEIRTGGPFNTPFSL
;
A
#
# COMPACT_ATOMS: atom_id res chain seq x y z
N LEU A 1 5.35 22.64 -4.16
CA LEU A 1 5.65 21.29 -3.62
C LEU A 1 5.26 20.19 -4.62
N ARG A 2 5.46 20.36 -5.95
CA ARG A 2 5.01 19.38 -6.96
C ARG A 2 6.07 18.34 -7.35
N ASP A 3 7.32 18.51 -6.93
CA ASP A 3 8.45 17.63 -7.27
C ASP A 3 9.22 17.15 -6.02
N GLN A 4 8.59 17.14 -4.85
CA GLN A 4 9.28 16.75 -3.62
C GLN A 4 9.33 15.23 -3.50
N LEU A 5 10.52 14.64 -3.58
CA LEU A 5 10.68 13.23 -3.23
C LEU A 5 10.48 13.07 -1.71
N ILE A 6 9.69 12.08 -1.31
CA ILE A 6 9.50 11.69 0.10
C ILE A 6 10.11 10.30 0.27
N GLY A 7 10.92 10.11 1.32
CA GLY A 7 11.60 8.85 1.65
C GLY A 7 13.13 9.01 1.73
N THR A 8 13.75 8.28 2.66
CA THR A 8 15.22 8.27 2.85
C THR A 8 15.88 7.01 2.26
N ASN A 9 15.07 6.06 1.79
CA ASN A 9 15.55 4.85 1.12
C ASN A 9 15.46 5.07 -0.39
N GLU A 10 16.59 4.94 -1.10
CA GLU A 10 16.66 5.12 -2.55
C GLU A 10 15.67 4.23 -3.31
N ALA A 11 15.37 3.04 -2.80
CA ALA A 11 14.41 2.11 -3.39
C ALA A 11 12.94 2.51 -3.19
N LEU A 12 12.65 3.49 -2.31
CA LEU A 12 11.29 3.89 -1.93
C LEU A 12 11.07 5.40 -2.12
N HIS A 13 11.72 6.00 -3.12
CA HIS A 13 11.48 7.39 -3.46
C HIS A 13 10.09 7.55 -4.09
N TYR A 14 9.20 8.28 -3.41
CA TYR A 14 7.87 8.58 -3.92
C TYR A 14 7.89 9.84 -4.77
N ARG A 15 7.22 9.77 -5.93
CA ARG A 15 6.96 10.90 -6.82
C ARG A 15 5.47 11.20 -6.83
N TYR A 16 5.11 12.48 -6.74
CA TYR A 16 3.71 12.88 -6.83
C TYR A 16 3.19 12.72 -8.26
N ASP A 17 2.05 12.04 -8.39
CA ASP A 17 1.25 11.95 -9.61
C ASP A 17 -0.04 12.77 -9.44
N GLY A 18 -0.06 13.94 -10.08
CA GLY A 18 -1.19 14.86 -10.00
C GLY A 18 -2.44 14.41 -10.75
N ASN A 19 -2.37 13.37 -11.57
CA ASN A 19 -3.56 12.82 -12.25
C ASN A 19 -4.37 11.92 -11.32
N GLY A 20 -3.69 11.14 -10.48
CA GLY A 20 -4.30 10.27 -9.49
C GLY A 20 -4.46 10.92 -8.11
N ASP A 21 -3.82 12.06 -7.85
CA ASP A 21 -3.65 12.65 -6.50
C ASP A 21 -2.97 11.68 -5.53
N HIS A 22 -1.91 11.01 -6.00
CA HIS A 22 -1.15 10.03 -5.22
C HIS A 22 0.34 10.33 -5.19
N TRP A 23 1.01 9.88 -4.14
CA TRP A 23 2.46 9.71 -4.10
C TRP A 23 2.79 8.28 -4.52
N ILE A 24 3.55 8.09 -5.60
CA ILE A 24 3.80 6.77 -6.18
C ILE A 24 5.29 6.44 -6.13
N THR A 25 5.63 5.24 -5.69
CA THR A 25 6.95 4.64 -5.88
C THR A 25 6.82 3.30 -6.59
N GLN A 26 7.85 2.95 -7.36
CA GLN A 26 7.90 1.70 -8.12
C GLN A 26 9.30 1.10 -8.00
N TYR A 27 9.36 -0.18 -7.66
CA TYR A 27 10.62 -0.90 -7.55
C TYR A 27 10.45 -2.36 -7.98
N SER A 28 11.51 -2.93 -8.52
CA SER A 28 11.57 -4.36 -8.85
C SER A 28 11.96 -5.18 -7.62
N ILE A 29 11.35 -6.34 -7.44
CA ILE A 29 11.76 -7.37 -6.49
C ILE A 29 12.26 -8.59 -7.27
N SER A 30 12.71 -9.65 -6.58
CA SER A 30 13.19 -10.87 -7.24
C SER A 30 12.16 -11.44 -8.23
N SER A 31 12.65 -12.05 -9.32
CA SER A 31 11.84 -12.85 -10.27
C SER A 31 10.84 -12.03 -11.12
N ASP A 32 11.34 -11.09 -11.93
CA ASP A 32 10.58 -10.28 -12.90
C ASP A 32 9.34 -9.58 -12.33
N ARG A 33 9.34 -9.38 -11.01
CA ARG A 33 8.23 -8.79 -10.27
C ARG A 33 8.47 -7.31 -10.07
N THR A 34 7.44 -6.53 -10.33
CA THR A 34 7.45 -5.09 -10.05
C THR A 34 6.38 -4.77 -9.02
N VAL A 35 6.74 -3.94 -8.06
CA VAL A 35 5.84 -3.45 -7.02
C VAL A 35 5.66 -1.96 -7.21
N THR A 36 4.42 -1.53 -7.36
CA THR A 36 4.01 -0.12 -7.34
C THR A 36 3.24 0.13 -6.06
N VAL A 37 3.67 1.12 -5.28
CA VAL A 37 3.02 1.53 -4.04
C VAL A 37 2.55 2.96 -4.20
N ALA A 38 1.30 3.22 -3.84
CA ALA A 38 0.71 4.54 -3.85
C ALA A 38 0.22 4.94 -2.45
N LEU A 39 0.56 6.16 -2.05
CA LEU A 39 -0.01 6.83 -0.90
C LEU A 39 -0.99 7.91 -1.37
N ASP A 40 -2.05 8.16 -0.61
CA ASP A 40 -2.93 9.30 -0.83
C ASP A 40 -2.24 10.63 -0.49
N ARG A 41 -2.96 11.74 -0.68
CA ARG A 41 -2.47 13.08 -0.38
C ARG A 41 -2.05 13.28 1.08
N ASP A 42 -2.67 12.56 2.01
CA ASP A 42 -2.41 12.62 3.45
C ASP A 42 -1.36 11.59 3.89
N LEU A 43 -0.71 10.90 2.93
CA LEU A 43 0.32 9.88 3.10
C LEU A 43 -0.16 8.57 3.74
N HIS A 44 -1.47 8.27 3.67
CA HIS A 44 -1.97 6.94 3.97
C HIS A 44 -1.81 6.02 2.78
N MET A 45 -1.73 4.71 3.02
CA MET A 45 -1.67 3.72 1.95
C MET A 45 -2.95 3.77 1.13
N SER A 46 -2.82 3.92 -0.20
CA SER A 46 -3.94 3.91 -1.15
C SER A 46 -4.01 2.58 -1.88
N PHE A 47 -2.93 2.17 -2.54
CA PHE A 47 -2.85 0.85 -3.16
C PHE A 47 -1.44 0.30 -3.25
N VAL A 48 -1.37 -1.02 -3.38
CA VAL A 48 -0.17 -1.77 -3.78
C VAL A 48 -0.54 -2.62 -5.00
N LEU A 49 0.25 -2.50 -6.06
CA LEU A 49 0.14 -3.32 -7.26
C LEU A 49 1.43 -4.13 -7.40
N ILE A 50 1.31 -5.45 -7.43
CA ILE A 50 2.40 -6.39 -7.65
C ILE A 50 2.13 -7.08 -8.97
N GLU A 51 3.06 -6.98 -9.90
CA GLU A 51 2.91 -7.56 -11.24
C GLU A 51 4.09 -8.48 -11.55
N ASP A 52 3.78 -9.64 -12.09
CA ASP A 52 4.71 -10.49 -12.83
C ASP A 52 4.10 -10.86 -14.20
N PRO A 53 4.84 -11.54 -15.10
CA PRO A 53 4.33 -11.85 -16.44
C PRO A 53 3.05 -12.70 -16.49
N PHE A 54 2.67 -13.37 -15.41
CA PHE A 54 1.57 -14.33 -15.37
C PHE A 54 0.44 -13.94 -14.40
N GLU A 55 0.75 -13.16 -13.37
CA GLU A 55 -0.16 -12.81 -12.29
C GLU A 55 -0.03 -11.34 -11.89
N SER A 56 -1.15 -10.73 -11.53
CA SER A 56 -1.18 -9.39 -10.95
C SER A 56 -1.98 -9.40 -9.66
N VAL A 57 -1.41 -8.87 -8.59
CA VAL A 57 -2.06 -8.67 -7.30
C VAL A 57 -2.28 -7.18 -7.09
N PHE A 58 -3.53 -6.78 -6.96
CA PHE A 58 -3.92 -5.41 -6.64
C PHE A 58 -4.56 -5.35 -5.26
N ILE A 59 -3.89 -4.66 -4.33
CA ILE A 59 -4.34 -4.44 -2.96
C ILE A 59 -4.78 -2.98 -2.87
N GLN A 60 -6.06 -2.75 -2.64
CA GLN A 60 -6.64 -1.43 -2.48
C GLN A 60 -7.01 -1.21 -1.01
N TYR A 61 -6.55 -0.11 -0.43
CA TYR A 61 -6.85 0.33 0.92
C TYR A 61 -7.94 1.40 0.81
N LYS A 62 -9.19 1.02 1.05
CA LYS A 62 -10.36 1.85 0.71
C LYS A 62 -10.67 2.92 1.75
N SER A 63 -10.34 2.65 3.01
CA SER A 63 -10.55 3.59 4.10
C SER A 63 -9.58 3.33 5.24
N VAL A 64 -9.43 4.37 6.07
CA VAL A 64 -8.61 4.36 7.28
C VAL A 64 -9.48 4.59 8.50
N ASP A 65 -9.07 4.04 9.63
CA ASP A 65 -9.60 4.38 10.95
C ASP A 65 -9.07 5.77 11.34
N GLU A 66 -9.97 6.75 11.51
CA GLU A 66 -9.60 8.14 11.80
C GLU A 66 -8.77 8.31 13.08
N LYS A 67 -8.93 7.39 14.04
CA LYS A 67 -8.24 7.46 15.33
C LYS A 67 -6.78 7.02 15.21
N THR A 68 -6.50 6.00 14.41
CA THR A 68 -5.19 5.35 14.36
C THR A 68 -4.44 5.58 13.04
N GLY A 69 -5.13 5.99 11.98
CA GLY A 69 -4.58 6.13 10.63
C GLY A 69 -4.32 4.79 9.92
N TYR A 70 -4.65 3.65 10.55
CA TYR A 70 -4.49 2.34 9.95
C TYR A 70 -5.67 2.00 9.01
N PRO A 71 -5.45 1.21 7.96
CA PRO A 71 -6.53 0.78 7.08
C PRO A 71 -7.58 -0.06 7.82
N ASN A 72 -8.85 0.17 7.50
CA ASN A 72 -9.97 -0.62 8.03
C ASN A 72 -10.83 -1.31 6.96
N ASP A 73 -10.65 -1.00 5.68
CA ASP A 73 -11.20 -1.75 4.55
C ASP A 73 -10.09 -1.96 3.51
N ILE A 74 -9.80 -3.23 3.22
CA ILE A 74 -8.78 -3.64 2.26
C ILE A 74 -9.39 -4.63 1.28
N GLU A 75 -9.22 -4.38 -0.02
CA GLU A 75 -9.62 -5.27 -1.09
C GLU A 75 -8.38 -5.82 -1.80
N ILE A 76 -8.25 -7.13 -1.86
CA ILE A 76 -7.18 -7.83 -2.56
C ILE A 76 -7.78 -8.51 -3.77
N THR A 77 -7.35 -8.11 -4.96
CA THR A 77 -7.69 -8.77 -6.22
C THR A 77 -6.46 -9.45 -6.77
N VAL A 78 -6.55 -10.76 -6.94
CA VAL A 78 -5.53 -11.56 -7.65
C VAL A 78 -6.08 -11.84 -9.04
N LYS A 79 -5.52 -11.15 -10.03
CA LYS A 79 -5.80 -11.41 -11.43
C LYS A 79 -4.97 -12.60 -11.88
N SER A 80 -5.62 -13.74 -11.96
CA SER A 80 -5.09 -15.00 -12.49
C SER A 80 -6.22 -15.71 -13.25
N GLN A 81 -5.99 -16.90 -13.81
CA GLN A 81 -7.06 -17.67 -14.45
C GLN A 81 -7.45 -18.83 -13.52
N PRO A 82 -8.48 -18.71 -12.66
CA PRO A 82 -9.50 -17.64 -12.53
C PRO A 82 -9.11 -16.46 -11.63
N ASP A 83 -9.83 -15.33 -11.72
CA ASP A 83 -9.63 -14.18 -10.83
C ASP A 83 -10.15 -14.47 -9.42
N TYR A 84 -9.38 -14.06 -8.41
CA TYR A 84 -9.77 -14.15 -6.99
C TYR A 84 -9.90 -12.76 -6.36
N LYS A 85 -10.89 -12.60 -5.49
CA LYS A 85 -11.12 -11.36 -4.76
C LYS A 85 -11.38 -11.65 -3.28
N VAL A 86 -10.66 -10.95 -2.42
CA VAL A 86 -10.78 -11.01 -0.95
C VAL A 86 -11.03 -9.61 -0.43
N THR A 87 -12.00 -9.46 0.47
CA THR A 87 -12.25 -8.22 1.20
C THR A 87 -11.98 -8.45 2.67
N ILE A 88 -11.18 -7.57 3.27
CA ILE A 88 -10.81 -7.58 4.68
C ILE A 88 -11.38 -6.32 5.31
N GLU A 89 -12.29 -6.52 6.25
CA GLU A 89 -12.83 -5.45 7.08
C GLU A 89 -12.24 -5.57 8.49
N VAL A 90 -11.62 -4.50 8.98
CA VAL A 90 -11.04 -4.44 10.32
C VAL A 90 -12.02 -3.71 11.23
N THR A 91 -12.67 -4.47 12.12
CA THR A 91 -13.72 -3.96 13.00
C THR A 91 -13.19 -3.37 14.30
N GLU A 92 -11.96 -3.70 14.69
CA GLU A 92 -11.35 -3.18 15.91
C GLU A 92 -9.82 -3.07 15.76
N ILE A 93 -9.28 -1.90 16.12
CA ILE A 93 -7.83 -1.63 16.14
C ILE A 93 -7.40 -1.26 17.55
N ARG A 94 -6.49 -2.05 18.13
CA ARG A 94 -5.96 -1.84 19.48
C ARG A 94 -4.48 -1.46 19.42
N THR A 95 -4.21 -0.17 19.61
CA THR A 95 -2.83 0.38 19.65
C THR A 95 -2.31 0.61 21.09
N GLY A 96 -3.10 0.28 22.12
CA GLY A 96 -2.82 0.63 23.53
C GLY A 96 -2.35 -0.52 24.44
N GLY A 97 -1.75 -1.58 23.91
CA GLY A 97 -1.26 -2.71 24.71
C GLY A 97 0.19 -2.52 25.20
N PRO A 98 0.63 -3.23 26.28
CA PRO A 98 2.02 -3.15 26.78
C PRO A 98 3.08 -3.68 25.81
N PHE A 99 2.67 -4.27 24.69
CA PHE A 99 3.52 -4.73 23.61
C PHE A 99 3.28 -3.86 22.38
N ASN A 100 3.90 -2.69 22.35
CA ASN A 100 3.98 -1.85 21.16
C ASN A 100 4.88 -2.55 20.13
N THR A 101 4.22 -3.23 19.17
CA THR A 101 4.70 -3.86 17.91
C THR A 101 5.66 -5.07 18.00
N PRO A 102 5.53 -6.08 17.10
CA PRO A 102 6.39 -7.27 17.03
C PRO A 102 7.79 -7.00 16.42
N PHE A 103 8.20 -5.74 16.37
CA PHE A 103 9.53 -5.31 15.93
C PHE A 103 10.19 -4.39 16.98
N SER A 104 10.01 -4.71 18.27
CA SER A 104 10.87 -4.16 19.31
C SER A 104 12.28 -4.76 19.18
N LEU A 105 13.26 -3.87 18.97
CA LEU A 105 14.72 -4.05 18.83
C LEU A 105 15.36 -5.25 19.56
#